data_AF-A0A2N5C935-F1
#
_entry.id   AF-A0A2N5C935-F1
#
_cell.length_a   1.000
_cell.length_b   1.000
_cell.length_c   1.000
_cell.angle_alpha   90.00
_cell.angle_beta   90.00
_cell.angle_gamma   90.00
#
_symmetry.space_group_name_H-M   'P 1'
#
loop_
_entity.id
_entity.type
_entity.pdbx_description
1 polymer ?
#
loop_
_entity_poly.entity_id
_entity_poly.type
_entity_poly.pdbx_seq_one_letter_code
_entity_poly.pdbx_strand_id
1 'polypeptide(L)'
;MTEDMLLQLMVEVEKADPIDYANLPFDDEKLRALACKIIAERSTELETSGLSQEALLATLWASTAKLVLENIVLNARLLTLQGKAEDARVLIDRIARQSRGKP
;
A
#
# COMPACT_ATOMS: atom_id res chain seq x y z
N MET A 1 9.06 -14.48 -7.22
CA MET A 1 7.65 -14.67 -6.76
C MET A 1 6.70 -14.67 -7.97
N THR A 2 5.66 -15.50 -8.06
CA THR A 2 4.71 -15.47 -9.21
C THR A 2 3.51 -14.55 -8.95
N GLU A 3 2.87 -14.05 -10.02
CA GLU A 3 1.66 -13.21 -9.94
C GLU A 3 0.52 -13.90 -9.18
N ASP A 4 0.21 -15.15 -9.53
CA ASP A 4 -0.85 -15.94 -8.90
C ASP A 4 -0.63 -16.13 -7.39
N MET A 5 0.62 -16.41 -6.99
CA MET A 5 0.96 -16.53 -5.58
C MET A 5 0.78 -15.21 -4.84
N LEU A 6 1.18 -14.09 -5.46
CA LEU A 6 1.03 -12.77 -4.86
C LEU A 6 -0.44 -12.36 -4.75
N LEU A 7 -1.26 -12.70 -5.74
CA LEU A 7 -2.70 -12.45 -5.71
C LEU A 7 -3.40 -13.23 -4.58
N GLN A 8 -3.04 -14.51 -4.40
CA GLN A 8 -3.55 -15.30 -3.27
C GLN A 8 -3.16 -14.69 -1.93
N LEU A 9 -1.91 -14.28 -1.77
CA LEU A 9 -1.45 -13.61 -0.55
C LEU A 9 -2.14 -12.27 -0.31
N MET A 10 -2.37 -11.48 -1.37
CA MET A 10 -3.10 -10.21 -1.30
C MET A 10 -4.51 -10.42 -0.75
N VAL A 11 -5.23 -11.43 -1.25
CA VAL A 11 -6.59 -11.73 -0.78
C VAL A 11 -6.62 -12.12 0.69
N GLU A 12 -5.62 -12.86 1.18
CA GLU A 12 -5.53 -13.19 2.61
C GLU A 12 -5.22 -11.97 3.48
N VAL A 13 -4.35 -11.07 3.02
CA VAL A 13 -4.04 -9.81 3.71
C VAL A 13 -5.30 -8.94 3.80
N GLU A 14 -6.07 -8.83 2.72
CA GLU A 14 -7.30 -8.05 2.68
C GLU A 14 -8.42 -8.60 3.58
N LYS A 15 -8.41 -9.89 3.94
CA LYS A 15 -9.37 -10.40 4.94
C LYS A 15 -9.16 -9.76 6.32
N ALA A 16 -7.91 -9.44 6.66
CA ALA A 16 -7.57 -8.80 7.92
C ALA A 16 -7.73 -7.27 7.85
N ASP A 17 -7.47 -6.67 6.69
CA ASP A 17 -7.59 -5.23 6.44
C ASP A 17 -8.24 -4.96 5.08
N PRO A 18 -9.58 -4.93 4.99
CA PRO A 18 -10.29 -4.78 3.73
C PRO A 18 -10.05 -3.41 3.10
N ILE A 19 -9.85 -3.38 1.78
CA ILE A 19 -9.76 -2.14 1.01
C ILE A 19 -11.18 -1.63 0.70
N ASP A 20 -11.44 -0.36 1.00
CA ASP A 20 -12.65 0.33 0.57
C ASP A 20 -12.42 0.94 -0.84
N TYR A 21 -12.97 0.28 -1.86
CA TYR A 21 -12.93 0.73 -3.25
C TYR A 21 -13.95 1.85 -3.54
N ALA A 22 -14.74 2.27 -2.54
CA ALA A 22 -15.80 3.26 -2.67
C ALA A 22 -16.74 2.95 -3.86
N ASN A 23 -17.15 3.97 -4.62
CA ASN A 23 -17.94 3.82 -5.85
C ASN A 23 -17.06 4.00 -7.10
N LEU A 24 -15.82 3.52 -7.05
CA LEU A 24 -14.93 3.63 -8.20
C LEU A 24 -15.48 2.82 -9.39
N PRO A 25 -15.37 3.31 -10.64
CA PRO A 25 -15.92 2.66 -11.82
C PRO A 25 -15.00 1.53 -12.33
N PHE A 26 -14.46 0.72 -11.41
CA PHE A 26 -13.49 -0.33 -11.72
C PHE A 26 -13.91 -1.65 -11.07
N ASP A 27 -13.32 -2.73 -11.58
CA ASP A 27 -13.49 -4.07 -11.06
C ASP A 27 -12.36 -4.36 -10.05
N ASP A 28 -12.74 -4.60 -8.80
CA ASP A 28 -11.79 -4.77 -7.69
C ASP A 28 -10.86 -5.96 -7.90
N GLU A 29 -11.35 -7.06 -8.48
CA GLU A 29 -10.53 -8.25 -8.78
C GLU A 29 -9.48 -7.93 -9.85
N LYS A 30 -9.88 -7.23 -10.91
CA LYS A 30 -8.94 -6.77 -11.95
C LYS A 30 -7.93 -5.77 -11.42
N LEU A 31 -8.32 -4.89 -10.49
CA LEU A 31 -7.39 -3.96 -9.85
C LEU A 31 -6.37 -4.69 -8.98
N ARG A 32 -6.78 -5.70 -8.22
CA ARG A 32 -5.86 -6.55 -7.45
C ARG A 32 -4.87 -7.28 -8.35
N ALA A 33 -5.37 -7.91 -9.42
CA ALA A 33 -4.53 -8.61 -10.38
C ALA A 33 -3.50 -7.66 -11.02
N LEU A 34 -3.93 -6.47 -11.44
CA LEU A 34 -3.03 -5.45 -11.99
C LEU A 34 -1.94 -5.04 -10.99
N ALA A 35 -2.28 -4.81 -9.72
CA ALA A 35 -1.32 -4.47 -8.69
C ALA A 35 -0.31 -5.62 -8.46
N CYS A 36 -0.80 -6.87 -8.39
CA CYS A 36 0.04 -8.05 -8.20
C CYS A 36 0.99 -8.26 -9.38
N LYS A 37 0.51 -8.07 -10.62
CA LYS A 37 1.33 -8.15 -11.82
C LYS A 37 2.50 -7.16 -11.78
N ILE A 38 2.22 -5.88 -11.51
CA ILE A 38 3.24 -4.82 -11.45
C ILE A 38 4.32 -5.16 -10.40
N ILE A 39 3.90 -5.68 -9.23
CA ILE A 39 4.84 -6.03 -8.16
C ILE A 39 5.61 -7.32 -8.47
N ALA A 40 4.99 -8.33 -9.10
CA ALA A 40 5.67 -9.56 -9.51
C ALA A 40 6.77 -9.28 -10.57
N GLU A 41 6.49 -8.39 -11.52
CA GLU A 41 7.48 -7.91 -12.50
C GLU A 41 8.66 -7.22 -11.80
N ARG A 42 8.39 -6.27 -10.90
CA ARG A 42 9.44 -5.58 -10.12
C ARG A 42 10.21 -6.52 -9.19
N SER A 43 9.55 -7.51 -8.60
CA SER A 43 10.21 -8.52 -7.76
C SER A 43 11.23 -9.30 -8.57
N THR A 44 10.89 -9.67 -9.81
CA THR A 44 11.80 -10.38 -10.71
C THR A 44 13.02 -9.52 -11.08
N GLU A 45 12.82 -8.23 -11.36
CA GLU A 45 13.91 -7.28 -11.61
C GLU A 45 14.83 -7.13 -10.40
N LEU A 46 14.26 -7.03 -9.19
CA LEU A 46 15.03 -6.93 -7.95
C LEU A 46 15.79 -8.23 -7.66
N GLU A 47 15.15 -9.40 -7.76
CA GLU A 47 15.76 -10.71 -7.55
C GLU A 47 16.95 -10.95 -8.51
N THR A 48 16.88 -10.42 -9.74
CA THR A 48 17.93 -10.56 -10.76
C THR A 48 18.99 -9.45 -10.76
N SER A 49 18.82 -8.40 -9.95
CA SER A 49 19.72 -7.24 -9.89
C SER A 49 21.10 -7.52 -9.25
N GLY A 50 21.29 -8.69 -8.63
CA GLY A 50 22.52 -9.05 -7.91
C GLY A 50 22.65 -8.43 -6.51
N LEU A 51 21.58 -7.80 -6.00
CA LEU A 51 21.52 -7.30 -4.63
C LEU A 51 21.61 -8.44 -3.60
N SER A 52 22.22 -8.15 -2.45
CA SER A 52 22.17 -9.07 -1.30
C SER A 52 20.73 -9.17 -0.77
N GLN A 53 20.44 -10.26 -0.06
CA GLN A 53 19.13 -10.45 0.57
C GLN A 53 18.75 -9.30 1.52
N GLU A 54 19.72 -8.79 2.29
CA GLU A 54 19.51 -7.63 3.17
C GLU A 54 19.17 -6.36 2.39
N ALA A 55 19.86 -6.12 1.27
CA ALA A 55 19.59 -4.96 0.41
C ALA A 55 18.22 -5.07 -0.28
N LEU A 56 17.81 -6.29 -0.67
CA LEU A 56 16.46 -6.55 -1.18
C LEU A 56 15.39 -6.24 -0.12
N LEU A 57 15.55 -6.74 1.11
CA LEU A 57 14.63 -6.46 2.20
C LEU A 57 14.55 -4.97 2.53
N ALA A 58 15.70 -4.28 2.58
CA ALA A 58 15.74 -2.83 2.79
C ALA A 58 15.01 -2.07 1.68
N THR A 59 15.15 -2.51 0.42
CA THR A 59 14.46 -1.91 -0.73
C THR A 59 12.95 -2.13 -0.65
N LEU A 60 12.51 -3.32 -0.24
CA LEU A 60 11.10 -3.62 -0.03
C LEU A 60 10.52 -2.79 1.12
N TRP A 61 11.20 -2.69 2.26
CA TRP A 61 10.75 -1.86 3.39
C TRP A 61 10.67 -0.38 3.03
N ALA A 62 11.66 0.16 2.32
CA ALA A 62 11.64 1.53 1.83
C ALA A 62 10.47 1.77 0.85
N SER A 63 10.21 0.82 -0.04
CA SER A 63 9.09 0.87 -0.98
C SER A 63 7.74 0.84 -0.25
N THR A 64 7.58 -0.04 0.74
CA THR A 64 6.38 -0.10 1.57
C THR A 64 6.17 1.19 2.35
N ALA A 65 7.22 1.73 2.99
CA ALA A 65 7.13 3.00 3.71
C ALA A 65 6.72 4.16 2.78
N LYS A 66 7.25 4.19 1.55
CA LYS A 66 6.85 5.17 0.54
C LYS A 66 5.38 5.03 0.14
N LEU A 67 4.90 3.81 -0.11
CA LEU A 67 3.49 3.57 -0.45
C LEU A 67 2.54 4.00 0.67
N VAL A 68 2.91 3.73 1.93
CA VAL A 68 2.16 4.21 3.10
C VAL A 68 2.13 5.74 3.13
N LEU A 69 3.26 6.41 2.91
CA LEU A 69 3.31 7.88 2.87
C LEU A 69 2.45 8.44 1.72
N GLU A 70 2.54 7.85 0.52
CA GLU A 70 1.72 8.25 -0.62
C GLU A 70 0.23 8.11 -0.32
N ASN A 71 -0.18 7.01 0.31
CA ASN A 71 -1.56 6.78 0.73
C ASN A 71 -2.03 7.83 1.76
N ILE A 72 -1.21 8.15 2.77
CA ILE A 72 -1.53 9.20 3.76
C ILE A 72 -1.73 10.55 3.06
N VAL A 73 -0.82 10.91 2.15
CA VAL A 73 -0.88 12.18 1.42
C VAL A 73 -2.09 12.23 0.49
N LEU A 74 -2.41 11.13 -0.21
CA LEU A 74 -3.59 11.04 -1.07
C LEU A 74 -4.88 11.21 -0.27
N ASN A 75 -5.00 10.53 0.87
CA ASN A 75 -6.17 10.67 1.75
C ASN A 75 -6.32 12.09 2.32
N ALA A 76 -5.23 12.70 2.76
CA ALA A 76 -5.24 14.09 3.23
C ALA A 76 -5.63 15.08 2.11
N ARG A 77 -5.13 14.86 0.88
CA ARG A 77 -5.50 15.64 -0.30
C ARG A 77 -6.98 15.48 -0.65
N LEU A 78 -7.51 14.26 -0.63
CA LEU A 78 -8.91 13.99 -0.90
C LEU A 78 -9.83 14.76 0.06
N LEU A 79 -9.55 14.69 1.36
CA LEU A 79 -10.29 15.44 2.38
C LEU A 79 -10.21 16.96 2.14
N THR A 80 -9.02 17.46 1.80
CA THR A 80 -8.82 18.88 1.49
C THR A 80 -9.64 19.32 0.28
N LEU A 81 -9.67 18.54 -0.81
CA LEU A 81 -10.45 18.81 -2.01
C LEU A 81 -11.97 18.78 -1.75
N GLN A 82 -12.42 18.03 -0.75
CA GLN A 82 -13.82 17.99 -0.29
C GLN A 82 -14.18 19.14 0.66
N GLY A 83 -13.26 20.10 0.90
CA GLY A 83 -13.47 21.21 1.84
C GLY A 83 -13.29 20.82 3.31
N LYS A 84 -12.73 19.63 3.60
CA LYS A 84 -12.54 19.08 4.95
C LYS A 84 -11.08 19.11 5.39
N ALA A 85 -10.42 20.25 5.24
CA ALA A 85 -8.99 20.38 5.56
C ALA A 85 -8.67 20.08 7.04
N GLU A 86 -9.57 20.42 7.97
CA GLU A 86 -9.38 20.08 9.39
C GLU A 86 -9.41 18.56 9.64
N ASP A 87 -10.27 17.82 8.92
CA ASP A 87 -10.33 16.36 9.03
C ASP A 87 -9.03 15.70 8.52
N ALA A 88 -8.36 16.31 7.51
CA ALA A 88 -7.06 15.86 7.05
C ALA A 88 -5.99 15.96 8.14
N ARG A 89 -6.01 17.03 8.95
CA ARG A 89 -5.11 17.18 10.10
C ARG A 89 -5.42 16.14 11.18
N VAL A 90 -6.69 15.94 11.50
CA VAL A 90 -7.14 14.94 12.48
C VAL A 90 -6.74 13.52 12.05
N LEU A 91 -6.84 13.20 10.77
CA LEU A 91 -6.38 11.92 10.21
C LEU A 91 -4.90 11.68 10.48
N ILE A 92 -4.04 12.65 10.14
CA ILE A 92 -2.59 12.55 10.32
C ILE A 92 -2.23 12.39 11.81
N ASP A 93 -2.84 13.21 12.68
CA ASP A 93 -2.62 13.14 14.12
C ASP A 93 -3.01 11.78 14.69
N ARG A 94 -4.11 11.20 14.22
CA ARG A 94 -4.56 9.86 14.62
C ARG A 94 -3.57 8.78 14.19
N ILE A 95 -3.09 8.81 12.94
CA ILE A 95 -2.11 7.85 12.43
C ILE A 95 -0.81 7.95 13.26
N ALA A 96 -0.34 9.17 13.53
CA ALA A 96 0.85 9.41 14.34
C ALA A 96 0.71 8.91 15.79
N ARG A 97 -0.50 8.89 16.36
CA ARG A 97 -0.77 8.31 17.69
C ARG A 97 -0.78 6.79 17.64
N GLN A 98 -1.39 6.19 16.62
CA GLN A 98 -1.43 4.74 16.45
C GLN A 98 -0.03 4.15 16.23
N SER A 99 0.84 4.86 15.50
CA SER A 99 2.21 4.41 15.25
C SER A 99 3.13 4.44 16.47
N ARG A 100 2.76 5.16 17.54
CA ARG A 100 3.52 5.23 18.80
C ARG A 100 3.26 4.04 19.73
N GLY A 101 2.33 3.15 19.36
CA GLY A 101 1.88 2.03 20.19
C GLY A 101 0.95 2.46 21.33
N LYS A 102 0.00 1.60 21.70
CA LYS A 102 -0.51 1.60 23.08
C LYS A 102 0.66 1.19 24.00
N PRO A 103 0.77 1.76 25.21
CA PRO A 103 1.77 1.32 26.17
C PRO A 103 1.65 -0.19 26.46
#